data_AF-A0A401TMY7-F1
#
_entry.id   AF-A0A401TMY7-F1
#
_cell.length_a   1.000
_cell.length_b   1.000
_cell.length_c   1.000
_cell.angle_alpha   90.00
_cell.angle_beta   90.00
_cell.angle_gamma   90.00
#
_symmetry.space_group_name_H-M   'P 1'
#
loop_
_entity.id
_entity.type
_entity.pdbx_description
1 polymer ?
#
loop_
_entity_poly.entity_id
_entity_poly.type
_entity_poly.pdbx_seq_one_letter_code
_entity_poly.pdbx_strand_id
1 'polypeptide(L)' 'VLNPRERRIFEARRLADEPMTLEDLAAEFGVSRERVRQIEVRAFEKVQSAVKGTIARQEAALEAAH' A
#
# COMPACT_ATOMS: atom_id res chain seq x y z
N VAL A 1 2.94 -8.37 3.53
CA VAL A 1 2.89 -7.58 2.28
C VAL A 1 3.57 -6.23 2.48
N LEU A 2 3.07 -5.36 3.36
CA LEU A 2 3.73 -4.09 3.69
C LEU A 2 4.58 -4.18 4.96
N ASN A 3 5.71 -3.47 4.99
CA ASN A 3 6.45 -3.22 6.24
C ASN A 3 5.78 -2.08 7.06
N PRO A 4 6.18 -1.84 8.33
CA PRO A 4 5.52 -0.84 9.18
C PRO A 4 5.51 0.57 8.57
N ARG A 5 6.59 0.97 7.92
CA ARG A 5 6.72 2.30 7.30
C ARG A 5 5.86 2.45 6.04
N GLU A 6 5.87 1.44 5.18
CA GLU A 6 5.00 1.35 4.00
C GLU A 6 3.53 1.37 4.39
N ARG A 7 3.17 0.59 5.43
CA ARG A 7 1.82 0.53 5.99
C ARG A 7 1.37 1.90 6.48
N ARG A 8 2.17 2.55 7.32
CA ARG A 8 1.85 3.88 7.87
C ARG A 8 1.62 4.92 6.78
N ILE A 9 2.51 4.97 5.77
CA ILE A 9 2.35 5.88 4.62
C ILE A 9 1.09 5.55 3.83
N PHE A 10 0.85 4.26 3.53
CA PHE A 10 -0.30 3.83 2.75
C PHE A 10 -1.63 4.16 3.45
N GLU A 11 -1.73 3.84 4.74
CA GLU A 11 -2.91 4.13 5.56
C GLU A 11 -3.18 5.64 5.60
N ALA A 12 -2.16 6.44 5.92
CA ALA A 12 -2.27 7.90 6.03
C ALA A 12 -2.68 8.60 4.72
N ARG A 13 -2.29 8.04 3.56
CA ARG A 13 -2.46 8.69 2.25
C ARG A 13 -3.65 8.18 1.44
N ARG A 14 -4.12 6.97 1.71
CA ARG A 14 -5.14 6.28 0.89
C ARG A 14 -6.35 5.78 1.68
N LEU A 15 -6.21 5.53 2.98
CA LEU A 15 -7.26 4.94 3.80
C LEU A 15 -7.80 5.89 4.87
N ALA A 16 -7.12 7.00 5.14
CA ALA A 16 -7.60 8.05 6.03
C ALA A 16 -8.64 8.94 5.34
N ASP A 17 -9.67 9.36 6.08
CA ASP A 17 -10.68 10.31 5.60
C ASP A 17 -10.07 11.65 5.18
N GLU A 18 -9.04 12.09 5.92
CA GLU A 18 -8.23 13.27 5.62
C GLU A 18 -6.78 12.84 5.32
N PRO A 19 -6.40 12.69 4.04
CA PRO A 19 -5.08 12.19 3.68
C PRO A 19 -3.93 13.15 4.00
N MET A 20 -2.95 12.70 4.81
CA MET A 20 -1.74 13.48 5.13
C MET A 20 -0.88 13.75 3.91
N THR A 21 -0.29 14.95 3.77
CA THR A 21 0.56 15.28 2.60
C THR A 21 1.88 14.51 2.59
N LEU A 22 2.57 14.51 1.45
CA LEU A 22 3.90 13.90 1.36
C LEU A 22 4.92 14.66 2.22
N GLU A 23 4.74 15.98 2.35
CA GLU A 23 5.51 16.86 3.22
C GLU A 23 5.35 16.52 4.69
N ASP A 24 4.11 16.30 5.17
CA ASP A 24 3.86 15.94 6.57
C ASP A 24 4.52 14.61 6.93
N LEU A 25 4.40 13.62 6.05
CA LEU A 25 5.03 12.31 6.22
C LEU A 25 6.55 12.38 6.07
N ALA A 26 7.07 13.27 5.22
CA ALA A 26 8.51 13.49 5.08
C ALA A 26 9.10 14.03 6.38
N ALA A 27 8.40 14.98 7.02
CA ALA A 27 8.76 15.49 8.34
C ALA A 27 8.66 14.41 9.43
N GLU A 28 7.55 13.63 9.47
CA GLU A 28 7.36 12.53 10.43
C GLU A 28 8.49 11.50 10.39
N PHE A 29 8.95 11.13 9.20
CA PHE A 29 9.96 10.09 9.01
C PHE A 29 11.40 10.61 8.84
N GLY A 30 11.63 11.93 8.91
CA GLY A 30 12.95 12.53 8.72
C GLY A 30 13.59 12.19 7.37
N VAL A 31 12.81 12.17 6.29
CA VAL A 31 13.30 11.91 4.92
C VAL A 31 12.78 12.94 3.92
N SER A 32 13.28 12.89 2.69
CA SER A 32 12.76 13.75 1.63
C SER A 32 11.33 13.35 1.20
N ARG A 33 10.59 14.33 0.70
CA ARG A 33 9.27 14.15 0.07
C ARG A 33 9.29 13.08 -1.03
N GLU A 34 10.33 13.10 -1.88
CA GLU A 34 10.49 12.11 -2.95
C GLU A 34 10.69 10.70 -2.38
N ARG A 35 11.40 10.58 -1.25
CA ARG A 35 11.54 9.28 -0.59
C ARG A 35 10.20 8.73 -0.11
N VAL A 36 9.33 9.58 0.45
CA VAL A 36 7.97 9.18 0.84
C VAL A 36 7.17 8.75 -0.39
N ARG A 37 7.21 9.52 -1.48
CA ARG A 37 6.55 9.17 -2.75
C ARG A 37 6.98 7.79 -3.27
N GLN A 38 8.28 7.50 -3.28
CA GLN A 38 8.79 6.19 -3.70
C GLN A 38 8.25 5.05 -2.82
N ILE A 39 8.17 5.28 -1.50
CA ILE A 39 7.63 4.29 -0.57
C ILE A 39 6.13 4.11 -0.80
N GLU A 40 5.38 5.18 -1.03
CA GLU A 40 3.94 5.11 -1.34
C GLU A 40 3.66 4.29 -2.59
N VAL A 41 4.39 4.55 -3.69
CA VAL A 41 4.24 3.80 -4.95
C VAL A 41 4.52 2.32 -4.73
N ARG A 42 5.64 1.97 -4.08
CA ARG A 42 5.99 0.57 -3.79
C ARG A 42 4.96 -0.11 -2.87
N ALA A 43 4.43 0.62 -1.89
CA ALA A 43 3.39 0.10 -1.01
C ALA A 43 2.11 -0.21 -1.82
N PHE A 44 1.71 0.69 -2.72
CA PHE A 44 0.56 0.48 -3.59
C PHE A 44 0.73 -0.75 -4.51
N GLU A 45 1.89 -0.88 -5.16
CA GLU A 45 2.20 -2.04 -6.02
C GLU A 45 2.11 -3.37 -5.25
N LYS A 46 2.64 -3.41 -4.01
CA LYS A 46 2.56 -4.59 -3.15
C LYS A 46 1.13 -4.95 -2.79
N VAL A 47 0.29 -3.98 -2.46
CA VAL A 47 -1.14 -4.20 -2.16
C VAL A 47 -1.86 -4.69 -3.42
N GLN A 48 -1.65 -4.05 -4.56
CA GLN A 48 -2.26 -4.45 -5.82
C GLN A 48 -1.90 -5.89 -6.21
N SER A 49 -0.62 -6.27 -6.07
CA SER A 49 -0.15 -7.64 -6.32
C SER A 49 -0.83 -8.65 -5.38
N ALA A 50 -0.92 -8.33 -4.08
CA ALA A 50 -1.56 -9.21 -3.10
C ALA A 50 -3.05 -9.40 -3.37
N VAL A 51 -3.76 -8.34 -3.78
CA VAL A 51 -5.19 -8.40 -4.13
C VAL A 51 -5.38 -9.27 -5.37
N LYS A 52 -4.63 -9.02 -6.45
CA LYS A 52 -4.69 -9.83 -7.68
C LYS A 52 -4.43 -11.30 -7.42
N GLY A 53 -3.38 -11.60 -6.63
CA GLY A 53 -3.06 -12.98 -6.26
C GLY A 53 -4.14 -13.64 -5.39
N THR A 54 -4.87 -12.86 -4.59
CA THR A 54 -5.99 -13.39 -3.80
C THR A 54 -7.19 -13.72 -4.69
N ILE A 55 -7.55 -12.84 -5.61
CA ILE A 55 -8.63 -13.06 -6.58
C ILE A 55 -8.35 -14.30 -7.42
N ALA A 56 -7.14 -14.41 -8.01
CA ALA A 56 -6.77 -15.57 -8.83
C ALA A 56 -6.86 -16.91 -8.06
N ARG A 57 -6.50 -16.91 -6.77
CA ARG A 57 -6.67 -18.10 -5.93
C ARG A 57 -8.13 -18.42 -5.64
N GLN A 58 -8.98 -17.41 -5.46
CA GLN A 58 -10.41 -17.61 -5.25
C GLN A 58 -11.11 -18.16 -6.51
N GLU A 59 -10.76 -17.63 -7.68
CA GLU A 59 -11.26 -18.12 -8.97
C GLU A 59 -10.88 -19.59 -9.19
N ALA A 60 -9.60 -19.93 -9.02
CA ALA A 60 -9.14 -21.32 -9.15
C ALA A 60 -9.82 -22.28 -8.15
N ALA A 61 -10.08 -21.82 -6.92
CA ALA A 61 -10.78 -22.62 -5.92
C ALA A 61 -12.26 -22.84 -6.26
N LEU A 62 -12.92 -21.83 -6.85
CA LEU A 62 -14.31 -21.95 -7.31
C LEU A 62 -14.42 -22.90 -8.50
N GLU A 63 -13.51 -22.81 -9.46
CA GLU A 63 -13.44 -23.71 -10.61
C GLU A 63 -13.20 -25.17 -10.19
N ALA A 64 -12.30 -25.40 -9.22
CA ALA A 64 -12.03 -26.76 -8.71
C ALA A 64 -13.19 -27.37 -7.89
N ALA A 65 -14.12 -26.53 -7.42
CA ALA A 65 -15.30 -26.96 -6.67
C ALA A 65 -16.51 -27.27 -7.57
N HIS A 66 -16.44 -26.96 -8.86
CA HIS A 66 -17.40 -27.31 -9.89
C HIS A 66 -16.95 -28.54 -10.69
#